data_AF-A0A4Y2NZW5-F1
#
_entry.id   AF-A0A4Y2NZW5-F1
#
_cell.length_a   1.000
_cell.length_b   1.000
_cell.length_c   1.000
_cell.angle_alpha   90.00
_cell.angle_beta   90.00
_cell.angle_gamma   90.00
#
_symmetry.space_group_name_H-M   'P 1'
#
loop_
_entity.id
_entity.type
_entity.pdbx_description
1 polymer ?
#
loop_
_entity_poly.entity_id
_entity_poly.type
_entity_poly.pdbx_seq_one_letter_code
_entity_poly.pdbx_strand_id
1 'polypeptide(L)'
;MYIGRSHVELGVKQSQKLLQETKVCHIIIITEISKLSFSLFEKIDLRCRKVKPRKSDTPFGVMFLFLPGDIKQLPPVSDRPFYCTNFKGTLQDQGQILYKFINRCYELTTSYWKQGENQRIFRDLLDRLSVGKSTVEVWRLLMTREKANFLLKSLLHFMIVYDSTHKSIQF
;
A
#
# COMPACT_ATOMS: atom_id res chain seq x y z
N MET A 1 10.67 2.95 -22.44
CA MET A 1 12.09 2.72 -22.12
C MET A 1 12.28 2.98 -20.63
N TYR A 2 12.24 1.93 -19.80
CA TYR A 2 12.44 2.06 -18.35
C TYR A 2 13.95 2.17 -18.08
N ILE A 3 14.39 3.32 -17.56
CA ILE A 3 15.76 3.49 -17.06
C ILE A 3 15.81 2.75 -15.73
N GLY A 4 16.33 1.53 -15.76
CA GLY A 4 16.62 0.74 -14.58
C GLY A 4 17.60 1.50 -13.70
N ARG A 5 17.17 1.89 -12.50
CA ARG A 5 18.11 2.26 -11.43
C ARG A 5 19.01 1.05 -11.19
N SER A 6 20.30 1.22 -11.41
CA SER A 6 21.33 0.28 -11.03
C SER A 6 21.14 -0.08 -9.55
N HIS A 7 20.94 -1.38 -9.30
CA HIS A 7 20.95 -1.92 -7.96
C HIS A 7 22.32 -1.61 -7.34
N VAL A 8 22.36 -0.74 -6.32
CA VAL A 8 23.55 -0.62 -5.47
C VAL A 8 23.63 -1.91 -4.67
N GLU A 9 24.53 -2.81 -5.08
CA GLU A 9 24.83 -3.99 -4.28
C GLU A 9 25.55 -3.57 -3.00
N LEU A 10 25.09 -4.10 -1.87
CA LEU A 10 25.78 -3.90 -0.60
C LEU A 10 27.20 -4.47 -0.71
N GLY A 11 28.17 -3.75 -0.13
CA GLY A 11 29.53 -4.28 -0.04
C GLY A 11 29.54 -5.64 0.67
N VAL A 12 30.38 -6.56 0.18
CA VAL A 12 30.39 -7.99 0.60
C VAL A 12 30.33 -8.18 2.11
N LYS A 13 31.09 -7.38 2.88
CA LYS A 13 31.12 -7.44 4.36
C LYS A 13 29.79 -7.03 5.00
N GLN A 14 29.15 -5.97 4.53
CA GLN A 14 27.84 -5.51 5.03
C GLN A 14 26.75 -6.54 4.71
N SER A 15 26.79 -7.11 3.50
CA SER A 15 25.86 -8.17 3.10
C SER A 15 26.01 -9.42 3.98
N GLN A 16 27.23 -9.80 4.36
CA GLN A 16 27.47 -10.95 5.24
C GLN A 16 26.99 -10.70 6.66
N LYS A 17 27.25 -9.52 7.23
CA LYS A 17 26.76 -9.17 8.57
C LYS A 17 25.23 -9.20 8.62
N LEU A 18 24.56 -8.55 7.67
CA LEU A 18 23.10 -8.54 7.57
C LEU A 18 22.55 -9.96 7.40
N LEU A 19 23.22 -10.80 6.61
CA LEU A 19 22.83 -12.20 6.46
C LEU A 19 22.86 -12.95 7.80
N GLN A 20 23.91 -12.76 8.62
CA GLN A 20 24.02 -13.41 9.93
C GLN A 20 22.93 -12.93 10.90
N GLU A 21 22.66 -11.63 10.95
CA GLU A 21 21.59 -11.06 11.79
C GLU A 21 20.21 -11.56 11.34
N THR A 22 20.00 -11.69 10.03
CA THR A 22 18.70 -12.11 9.48
C THR A 22 18.46 -13.62 9.62
N LYS A 23 19.49 -14.45 9.84
CA LYS A 23 19.33 -15.91 10.04
C LYS A 23 18.47 -16.25 11.24
N VAL A 24 18.62 -15.47 12.31
CA VAL A 24 17.86 -15.63 13.57
C VAL A 24 16.55 -14.84 13.55
N CYS A 25 16.24 -14.13 12.46
CA CYS A 25 14.99 -13.40 12.32
C CYS A 25 13.83 -14.37 12.11
N HIS A 26 12.77 -14.21 12.89
CA HIS A 26 11.55 -15.03 12.80
C HIS A 26 10.32 -14.23 12.38
N ILE A 27 10.37 -12.90 12.52
CA ILE A 27 9.24 -12.01 12.30
C ILE A 27 9.68 -10.87 11.39
N ILE A 28 8.88 -10.58 10.36
CA ILE A 28 9.02 -9.41 9.50
C ILE A 28 7.81 -8.53 9.71
N ILE A 29 8.05 -7.25 9.99
CA ILE A 29 7.01 -6.22 10.07
C ILE A 29 7.21 -5.26 8.90
N ILE A 30 6.19 -5.10 8.05
CA ILE A 30 6.18 -4.13 6.95
C ILE A 30 5.03 -3.17 7.20
N THR A 31 5.34 -1.95 7.61
CA THR A 31 4.34 -0.89 7.81
C THR A 31 3.97 -0.24 6.48
N GLU A 32 2.83 0.46 6.45
CA GLU A 32 2.36 1.23 5.28
C GLU A 32 2.16 0.34 4.04
N ILE A 33 1.45 -0.78 4.22
CA ILE A 33 1.27 -1.83 3.22
C ILE A 33 0.65 -1.34 1.91
N SER A 34 -0.03 -0.19 1.92
CA SER A 34 -0.59 0.42 0.71
C SER A 34 0.48 0.72 -0.34
N LYS A 35 1.71 1.00 0.10
CA LYS A 35 2.86 1.32 -0.74
C LYS A 35 3.71 0.09 -1.08
N LEU A 36 3.40 -1.07 -0.51
CA LEU A 36 4.13 -2.30 -0.78
C LEU A 36 3.81 -2.77 -2.19
N SER A 37 4.82 -2.71 -3.05
CA SER A 37 4.69 -3.12 -4.44
C SER A 37 4.87 -4.62 -4.61
N PHE A 38 4.27 -5.15 -5.68
CA PHE A 38 4.40 -6.53 -6.08
C PHE A 38 5.86 -6.97 -6.24
N SER A 39 6.65 -6.18 -6.99
CA SER A 39 8.06 -6.50 -7.26
C SER A 39 8.92 -6.44 -6.00
N LEU A 40 8.61 -5.52 -5.08
CA LEU A 40 9.31 -5.44 -3.80
C LEU A 40 8.97 -6.64 -2.92
N PHE A 41 7.71 -7.06 -2.89
CA PHE A 41 7.27 -8.20 -2.10
C PHE A 41 7.96 -9.51 -2.51
N GLU A 42 8.09 -9.74 -3.83
CA GLU A 42 8.84 -10.87 -4.37
C GLU A 42 10.33 -10.81 -4.02
N LYS A 43 10.96 -9.62 -4.11
CA LYS A 43 12.36 -9.44 -3.73
C LYS A 43 12.60 -9.72 -2.25
N ILE A 44 11.67 -9.33 -1.37
CA ILE A 44 11.73 -9.63 0.06
C ILE A 44 11.68 -11.14 0.28
N ASP A 45 10.70 -11.83 -0.31
CA ASP A 45 10.58 -13.29 -0.24
C ASP A 45 11.87 -14.01 -0.67
N LEU A 46 12.41 -13.65 -1.84
CA LEU A 46 13.65 -14.23 -2.37
C LEU A 46 14.82 -14.07 -1.40
N ARG A 47 14.93 -12.92 -0.72
CA ARG A 47 15.99 -12.68 0.26
C ARG A 47 15.78 -13.51 1.52
N CYS A 48 14.56 -13.62 2.02
CA CYS A 48 14.23 -14.46 3.17
C CYS A 48 14.59 -15.95 2.91
N ARG A 49 14.23 -16.46 1.73
CA ARG A 49 14.55 -17.84 1.31
C ARG A 49 16.05 -18.08 1.16
N LYS A 50 16.81 -17.08 0.70
CA LYS A 50 18.29 -17.13 0.65
C LYS A 50 18.94 -17.14 2.03
N VAL A 51 18.40 -16.37 2.98
CA VAL A 51 18.92 -16.30 4.35
C VAL A 51 18.66 -17.61 5.12
N LYS A 52 17.53 -18.28 4.84
CA LYS A 52 17.14 -19.55 5.45
C LYS A 52 17.15 -20.69 4.41
N PRO A 53 18.33 -21.17 3.97
CA PRO A 53 18.42 -22.15 2.89
C PRO A 53 17.73 -23.49 3.20
N ARG A 54 17.63 -23.88 4.48
CA ARG A 54 16.84 -25.07 4.88
C ARG A 54 15.32 -24.91 4.70
N LYS A 55 14.86 -23.72 4.35
CA LYS A 55 13.46 -23.30 4.15
C LYS A 55 13.29 -22.53 2.84
N SER A 56 14.17 -22.77 1.86
CA SER A 56 14.20 -22.07 0.56
C SER A 56 12.97 -22.30 -0.31
N ASP A 57 12.22 -23.36 -0.02
CA ASP A 57 11.08 -23.81 -0.82
C ASP A 57 9.75 -23.30 -0.24
N THR A 58 9.79 -22.61 0.90
CA THR A 58 8.62 -22.04 1.56
C THR A 58 8.68 -20.51 1.51
N PRO A 59 7.57 -19.81 1.24
CA PRO A 59 7.53 -18.36 1.23
C PRO A 59 8.11 -17.74 2.49
N PHE A 60 8.83 -16.64 2.31
CA PHE A 60 9.49 -15.86 3.34
C PHE A 60 10.41 -16.70 4.27
N GLY A 61 10.84 -17.89 3.85
CA GLY A 61 11.65 -18.78 4.69
C GLY A 61 10.95 -19.16 6.01
N VAL A 62 9.62 -19.25 6.01
CA VAL A 62 8.77 -19.54 7.20
C VAL A 62 8.86 -18.44 8.27
N MET A 63 9.18 -17.20 7.88
CA MET A 63 9.06 -16.06 8.79
C MET A 63 7.59 -15.65 8.94
N PHE A 64 7.20 -15.27 10.15
CA PHE A 64 5.89 -14.68 10.41
C PHE A 64 5.87 -13.26 9.84
N LEU A 65 4.85 -12.94 9.06
CA LEU A 65 4.72 -11.66 8.40
C LEU A 65 3.59 -10.85 9.04
N PHE A 66 3.92 -9.65 9.52
CA PHE A 66 2.95 -8.70 10.07
C PHE A 66 2.90 -7.46 9.18
N LEU A 67 1.73 -7.20 8.62
CA LEU A 67 1.51 -6.20 7.56
C LEU A 67 0.50 -5.13 8.00
N PRO A 68 0.85 -4.22 8.93
CA PRO A 68 -0.04 -3.12 9.29
C PRO A 68 -0.05 -2.02 8.23
N GLY A 69 -1.24 -1.50 7.93
CA GLY A 69 -1.41 -0.28 7.15
C GLY A 69 -2.82 -0.15 6.59
N ASP A 70 -3.02 0.87 5.77
CA ASP A 70 -4.33 1.23 5.23
C ASP A 70 -4.30 1.20 3.69
N ILE A 71 -4.90 0.17 3.11
CA ILE A 71 -4.91 -0.04 1.65
C ILE A 71 -5.62 1.06 0.86
N LYS A 72 -6.42 1.92 1.52
CA LYS A 72 -7.09 3.05 0.87
C LYS A 72 -6.18 4.27 0.73
N GLN A 73 -4.97 4.22 1.29
CA GLN A 73 -3.96 5.27 1.10
C GLN A 73 -3.22 5.12 -0.23
N LEU A 74 -2.15 5.91 -0.40
CA LEU A 74 -1.39 5.97 -1.64
C LEU A 74 -0.86 4.58 -2.05
N PRO A 75 -1.09 4.16 -3.31
CA PRO A 75 -0.50 2.94 -3.85
C PRO A 75 1.02 3.09 -4.05
N PRO A 76 1.76 2.00 -4.34
CA PRO A 76 3.15 2.08 -4.77
C PRO A 76 3.31 2.97 -6.01
N VAL A 77 4.47 3.65 -6.08
CA VAL A 77 4.82 4.47 -7.23
C VAL A 77 5.36 3.58 -8.34
N SER A 78 4.77 3.67 -9.53
CA SER A 78 5.25 3.02 -10.77
C SER A 78 5.32 1.48 -10.73
N ASP A 79 4.55 0.83 -9.86
CA ASP A 79 4.38 -0.62 -9.78
C ASP A 79 2.96 -0.93 -9.26
N ARG A 80 2.53 -2.19 -9.29
CA ARG A 80 1.23 -2.64 -8.80
C ARG A 80 1.30 -2.91 -7.29
N PRO A 81 0.23 -2.62 -6.51
CA PRO A 81 0.10 -3.12 -5.15
C PRO A 81 0.25 -4.64 -5.06
N PHE A 82 0.88 -5.14 -3.99
CA PHE A 82 1.08 -6.59 -3.82
C PHE A 82 -0.24 -7.37 -3.66
N TYR A 83 -1.32 -6.69 -3.26
CA TYR A 83 -2.67 -7.23 -3.09
C TYR A 83 -3.55 -7.15 -4.35
N CYS A 84 -3.01 -6.72 -5.50
CA CYS A 84 -3.76 -6.78 -6.75
C CYS A 84 -4.12 -8.23 -7.09
N THR A 85 -5.39 -8.49 -7.42
CA THR A 85 -5.91 -9.82 -7.79
C THR A 85 -6.24 -9.95 -9.28
N ASN A 86 -6.29 -8.83 -10.01
CA ASN A 86 -6.62 -8.79 -11.43
C ASN A 86 -5.38 -8.97 -12.29
N PHE A 87 -5.05 -10.23 -12.61
CA PHE A 87 -3.92 -10.57 -13.48
C PHE A 87 -4.43 -10.93 -14.86
N LYS A 88 -4.03 -10.14 -15.87
CA LYS A 88 -4.26 -10.46 -17.28
C LYS A 88 -3.01 -11.17 -17.81
N GLY A 89 -2.99 -12.51 -17.77
CA GLY A 89 -1.88 -13.33 -18.26
C GLY A 89 -1.94 -14.79 -17.81
N THR A 90 -1.28 -15.68 -18.56
CA THR A 90 -1.19 -17.13 -18.29
C THR A 90 -0.10 -17.52 -17.30
N LEU A 91 0.84 -16.61 -17.02
CA LEU A 91 1.82 -16.77 -15.95
C LEU A 91 1.18 -16.27 -14.65
N GLN A 92 0.90 -17.19 -13.72
CA GLN A 92 0.66 -16.82 -12.33
C GLN A 92 1.95 -16.18 -11.81
N ASP A 93 2.02 -14.85 -11.83
CA ASP A 93 3.16 -14.11 -11.30
C ASP A 93 3.40 -14.57 -9.83
N GLN A 94 4.65 -14.80 -9.45
CA GLN A 94 5.02 -15.34 -8.12
C GLN A 94 4.35 -14.59 -6.95
N GLY A 95 4.17 -13.28 -7.06
CA GLY A 95 3.45 -12.50 -6.05
C GLY A 95 1.96 -12.84 -5.89
N GLN A 96 1.25 -13.40 -6.89
CA GLN A 96 -0.08 -14.00 -6.66
C GLN A 96 -0.02 -15.13 -5.66
N ILE A 97 0.97 -15.99 -5.86
CA ILE A 97 1.21 -17.14 -5.01
C ILE A 97 1.54 -16.62 -3.61
N LEU A 98 2.47 -15.67 -3.48
CA LEU A 98 2.84 -15.06 -2.20
C LEU A 98 1.66 -14.38 -1.49
N TYR A 99 0.79 -13.66 -2.20
CA TYR A 99 -0.38 -13.04 -1.61
C TYR A 99 -1.33 -14.08 -0.98
N LYS A 100 -1.50 -15.24 -1.63
CA LYS A 100 -2.32 -16.35 -1.08
C LYS A 100 -1.78 -16.94 0.23
N PHE A 101 -0.53 -16.69 0.59
CA PHE A 101 0.01 -17.12 1.90
C PHE A 101 -0.43 -16.23 3.06
N ILE A 102 -1.04 -15.08 2.79
CA ILE A 102 -1.66 -14.27 3.82
C ILE A 102 -2.95 -14.97 4.26
N ASN A 103 -2.90 -15.55 5.45
CA ASN A 103 -3.97 -16.41 5.97
C ASN A 103 -4.87 -15.73 7.01
N ARG A 104 -4.51 -14.52 7.45
CA ARG A 104 -5.26 -13.75 8.44
C ARG A 104 -5.27 -12.28 8.05
N CYS A 105 -6.45 -11.68 8.10
CA CYS A 105 -6.65 -10.25 7.92
C CYS A 105 -7.53 -9.75 9.07
N TYR A 106 -7.14 -8.62 9.67
CA TYR A 106 -7.89 -7.99 10.75
C TYR A 106 -8.15 -6.53 10.37
N GLU A 107 -9.42 -6.16 10.28
CA GLU A 107 -9.83 -4.78 10.02
C GLU A 107 -10.01 -4.05 11.35
N LEU A 108 -9.31 -2.93 11.51
CA LEU A 108 -9.52 -2.03 12.64
C LEU A 108 -10.62 -1.03 12.28
N THR A 109 -11.75 -1.09 13.00
CA THR A 109 -12.94 -0.27 12.70
C THR A 109 -13.00 1.03 13.50
N THR A 110 -12.19 1.15 14.54
CA THR A 110 -12.18 2.32 15.43
C THR A 110 -10.93 3.16 15.19
N SER A 111 -11.12 4.39 14.72
CA SER A 111 -10.06 5.39 14.66
C SER A 111 -9.95 6.14 15.98
N TYR A 112 -8.82 5.99 16.66
CA TYR A 112 -8.47 6.79 17.84
C TYR A 112 -7.89 8.17 17.47
N TRP A 113 -7.72 8.46 16.17
CA TRP A 113 -7.25 9.75 15.70
C TRP A 113 -8.42 10.74 15.62
N LYS A 114 -8.23 11.97 16.14
CA LYS A 114 -9.26 13.03 16.21
C LYS A 114 -10.49 12.61 17.03
N GLN A 115 -10.30 12.27 18.30
CA GLN A 115 -11.38 11.94 19.23
C GLN A 115 -12.26 13.17 19.56
N GLY A 116 -13.46 12.91 20.07
CA GLY A 116 -14.43 13.92 20.47
C GLY A 116 -15.55 14.15 19.45
N GLU A 117 -16.69 14.59 19.95
CA GLU A 117 -17.90 14.85 19.15
C GLU A 117 -17.66 15.95 18.11
N ASN A 118 -16.88 16.97 18.48
CA ASN A 118 -16.52 18.10 17.61
C ASN A 118 -15.74 17.69 16.34
N GLN A 119 -15.19 16.48 16.30
CA GLN A 119 -14.44 15.93 15.15
C GLN A 119 -15.25 14.91 14.34
N ARG A 120 -16.47 14.55 14.77
CA ARG A 120 -17.30 13.51 14.16
C ARG A 120 -17.57 13.78 12.68
N ILE A 121 -17.95 15.01 12.35
CA ILE A 121 -18.22 15.46 10.97
C ILE A 121 -16.96 15.32 10.11
N PHE A 122 -15.79 15.63 10.66
CA PHE A 122 -14.52 15.54 9.92
C PHE A 122 -14.10 14.08 9.71
N ARG A 123 -14.34 13.18 10.67
CA ARG A 123 -14.09 11.74 10.49
C ARG A 123 -15.01 11.13 9.43
N ASP A 124 -16.32 11.40 9.49
CA ASP A 124 -17.27 10.94 8.46
C ASP A 124 -16.88 11.44 7.06
N LEU A 125 -16.41 12.69 6.98
CA LEU A 125 -15.85 13.24 5.75
C LEU A 125 -14.65 12.42 5.24
N LEU A 126 -13.67 12.11 6.09
CA LEU A 126 -12.49 11.34 5.69
C LEU A 126 -12.84 9.91 5.29
N ASP A 127 -13.77 9.27 6.00
CA ASP A 127 -14.23 7.91 5.69
C ASP A 127 -14.88 7.85 4.31
N ARG A 128 -15.71 8.85 3.96
CA ARG A 128 -16.32 8.96 2.63
C ARG A 128 -15.26 9.23 1.55
N LEU A 129 -14.33 10.15 1.79
CA LEU A 129 -13.25 10.43 0.85
C LEU A 129 -12.36 9.21 0.60
N SER A 130 -12.13 8.37 1.61
CA SER A 130 -11.33 7.14 1.50
C SER A 130 -11.86 6.14 0.47
N VAL A 131 -13.16 6.21 0.15
CA VAL A 131 -13.83 5.36 -0.83
C VAL A 131 -14.28 6.13 -2.08
N GLY A 132 -13.74 7.33 -2.28
CA GLY A 132 -14.08 8.19 -3.42
C GLY A 132 -15.51 8.76 -3.40
N LYS A 133 -16.18 8.75 -2.24
CA LYS A 133 -17.50 9.35 -2.08
C LYS A 133 -17.33 10.77 -1.57
N SER A 134 -17.90 11.74 -2.28
CA SER A 134 -17.93 13.14 -1.86
C SER A 134 -19.28 13.74 -2.21
N THR A 135 -19.69 14.76 -1.45
CA THR A 135 -20.90 15.56 -1.73
C THR A 135 -20.54 17.04 -1.82
N VAL A 136 -21.44 17.85 -2.36
CA VAL A 136 -21.25 19.30 -2.46
C VAL A 136 -21.08 19.93 -1.08
N GLU A 137 -21.78 19.42 -0.07
CA GLU A 137 -21.71 19.88 1.33
C GLU A 137 -20.34 19.56 1.94
N VAL A 138 -19.82 18.36 1.70
CA VAL A 138 -18.46 17.96 2.10
C VAL A 138 -17.42 18.88 1.47
N TRP A 139 -17.57 19.17 0.18
CA TRP A 139 -16.69 20.10 -0.52
C TRP A 139 -16.76 21.51 0.07
N ARG A 140 -17.96 22.07 0.28
CA ARG A 140 -18.14 23.37 0.94
C ARG A 140 -17.45 23.42 2.30
N LEU A 141 -17.56 22.35 3.11
CA LEU A 141 -16.88 22.23 4.40
C LEU A 141 -15.34 22.16 4.30
N LEU A 142 -14.80 21.59 3.22
CA LEU A 142 -13.35 21.65 2.96
C LEU A 142 -12.92 23.08 2.61
N MET A 143 -13.71 23.76 1.77
CA MET A 143 -13.44 25.16 1.38
C MET A 143 -13.49 26.12 2.57
N THR A 144 -14.30 25.87 3.60
CA THR A 144 -14.27 26.71 4.82
C THR A 144 -12.95 26.63 5.59
N ARG A 145 -12.11 25.63 5.31
CA ARG A 145 -10.78 25.47 5.93
C ARG A 145 -9.66 26.09 5.08
N GLU A 146 -10.00 26.64 3.93
CA GLU A 146 -9.07 27.37 3.09
C GLU A 146 -8.80 28.75 3.67
N LYS A 147 -7.53 29.11 3.86
CA LYS A 147 -7.17 30.52 4.03
C LYS A 147 -7.36 31.17 2.67
N ALA A 148 -8.33 32.07 2.56
CA ALA A 148 -8.74 32.76 1.34
C ALA A 148 -7.59 33.00 0.35
N ASN A 149 -7.46 32.16 -0.69
CA ASN A 149 -6.65 32.43 -1.89
C ASN A 149 -6.77 31.39 -3.04
N PHE A 150 -7.86 30.63 -3.14
CA PHE A 150 -8.04 29.74 -4.30
C PHE A 150 -9.26 30.16 -5.12
N LEU A 151 -8.99 30.74 -6.29
CA LEU A 151 -10.00 31.30 -7.19
C LEU A 151 -10.88 30.20 -7.81
N LEU A 152 -12.18 30.48 -7.89
CA LEU A 152 -13.28 29.65 -8.43
C LEU A 152 -13.02 28.93 -9.78
N LYS A 153 -12.02 29.34 -10.57
CA LYS A 153 -11.65 28.68 -11.85
C LYS A 153 -11.09 27.27 -11.67
N SER A 154 -10.52 26.94 -10.51
CA SER A 154 -10.00 25.59 -10.22
C SER A 154 -11.09 24.56 -9.93
N LEU A 155 -12.27 25.01 -9.47
CA LEU A 155 -13.41 24.16 -9.10
C LEU A 155 -13.99 23.40 -10.29
N LEU A 156 -14.11 24.06 -11.45
CA LEU A 156 -14.67 23.44 -12.65
C LEU A 156 -13.72 22.38 -13.23
N HIS A 157 -12.40 22.63 -13.17
CA HIS A 157 -11.40 21.73 -13.73
C HIS A 157 -11.28 20.41 -12.94
N PHE A 158 -11.41 20.45 -11.62
CA PHE A 158 -11.28 19.26 -10.78
C PHE A 158 -12.51 18.34 -10.84
N MET A 159 -13.72 18.92 -10.92
CA MET A 159 -14.96 18.14 -11.07
C MET A 159 -15.01 17.38 -12.40
N ILE A 160 -14.51 17.99 -13.50
CA ILE A 160 -14.47 17.34 -14.82
C ILE A 160 -13.48 16.16 -14.85
N VAL A 161 -12.35 16.25 -14.14
CA VAL A 161 -11.36 15.16 -14.05
C VAL A 161 -11.91 13.96 -13.26
N TYR A 162 -12.77 14.20 -12.27
CA TYR A 162 -13.35 13.11 -11.47
C TYR A 162 -14.41 12.30 -12.23
N ASP A 163 -15.25 12.97 -13.03
CA ASP A 163 -16.30 12.31 -13.81
C ASP A 163 -15.73 11.51 -15.01
N SER A 164 -14.68 12.02 -15.64
CA SER A 164 -14.07 11.39 -16.82
C SER A 164 -13.18 10.16 -16.52
N THR A 165 -12.83 9.91 -15.26
CA THR A 165 -11.93 8.80 -14.86
C THR A 165 -12.65 7.56 -14.31
N HIS A 166 -13.96 7.62 -14.04
CA HIS A 166 -14.75 6.47 -13.58
C HIS A 166 -15.70 5.91 -14.64
N LYS A 167 -15.15 5.26 -15.67
CA LYS A 167 -15.87 4.15 -16.31
C LYS A 167 -15.89 2.97 -15.33
N SER A 168 -16.99 2.87 -14.60
CA SER A 168 -17.58 1.65 -14.01
C SER A 168 -16.63 0.46 -13.80
N ILE A 169 -16.08 0.35 -12.59
CA ILE A 169 -15.71 -0.95 -12.02
C ILE A 169 -16.93 -1.40 -11.21
N GLN A 170 -17.70 -2.33 -11.76
CA GLN A 170 -18.70 -3.09 -11.01
C GLN A 170 -17.95 -4.13 -10.14
N PHE A 171 -18.45 -4.33 -8.92
CA PHE A 171 -17.93 -5.30 -7.94
C PHE A 171 -18.00 -6.73 -8.47
#